data_AF-R4M7Y7-F1
#
_entry.id   AF-R4M7Y7-F1
#
_cell.length_a   1.000
_cell.length_b   1.000
_cell.length_c   1.000
_cell.angle_alpha   90.00
_cell.angle_beta   90.00
_cell.angle_gamma   90.00
#
_symmetry.space_group_name_H-M   'P 1'
#
loop_
_entity.id
_entity.type
_entity.pdbx_description
1 polymer ?
#
loop_
_entity_poly.entity_id
_entity_poly.type
_entity_poly.pdbx_seq_one_letter_code
_entity_poly.pdbx_strand_id
1 'polypeptide(L)'
;MLGGYSQGAAVAGYVTSAVVPPAVPVQAVPAPMAPEVANHVAAVTLFGAPSAQFLGQYGAPPIAIGPLYQPKTLQLCADGDSICGDGNSPVAHGLYAVNGMVGQGANFAASRL
;
A
#
# COMPACT_ATOMS: atom_id res chain seq x y z
N MET A 1 12.04 -6.21 3.24
CA MET A 1 10.56 -6.29 3.31
C MET A 1 10.01 -4.88 3.45
N LEU A 2 8.88 -4.58 2.81
CA LEU A 2 8.13 -3.34 3.03
C LEU A 2 6.73 -3.69 3.50
N GLY A 3 6.14 -2.84 4.33
CA GLY A 3 4.76 -3.00 4.73
C GLY A 3 4.21 -1.71 5.29
N GLY A 4 2.90 -1.63 5.39
CA GLY A 4 2.23 -0.45 5.91
C GLY A 4 0.78 -0.72 6.23
N TYR A 5 0.26 0.04 7.19
CA TYR A 5 -1.15 0.07 7.56
C TYR A 5 -1.71 1.48 7.33
N SER A 6 -2.91 1.59 6.76
CA SER A 6 -3.61 2.87 6.56
C SER A 6 -2.74 3.89 5.81
N GLN A 7 -2.47 5.07 6.37
CA GLN A 7 -1.54 6.04 5.79
C GLN A 7 -0.13 5.48 5.54
N GLY A 8 0.37 4.59 6.40
CA GLY A 8 1.65 3.90 6.18
C GLY A 8 1.60 2.98 4.95
N ALA A 9 0.45 2.38 4.65
CA ALA A 9 0.25 1.61 3.42
C ALA A 9 0.26 2.52 2.19
N ALA A 10 -0.29 3.74 2.29
CA ALA A 10 -0.20 4.74 1.22
C ALA A 10 1.26 5.15 0.96
N VAL A 11 2.03 5.46 2.02
CA VAL A 11 3.45 5.80 1.89
C VAL A 11 4.24 4.66 1.25
N ALA A 12 4.07 3.43 1.73
CA ALA A 12 4.70 2.25 1.13
C ALA A 12 4.30 2.08 -0.33
N GLY A 13 3.02 2.28 -0.66
CA GLY A 13 2.50 2.26 -2.02
C GLY A 13 3.19 3.28 -2.94
N TYR A 14 3.26 4.55 -2.55
CA TYR A 14 3.93 5.59 -3.33
C TYR A 14 5.43 5.36 -3.47
N VAL A 15 6.10 4.90 -2.42
CA VAL A 15 7.53 4.57 -2.45
C VAL A 15 7.83 3.44 -3.45
N THR A 16 6.87 2.53 -3.66
CA THR A 16 6.97 1.45 -4.65
C THR A 16 6.40 1.83 -6.02
N SER A 17 5.99 3.08 -6.24
CA SER A 17 5.58 3.57 -7.55
C SER A 17 6.78 3.71 -8.49
N ALA A 18 6.57 3.41 -9.77
CA ALA A 18 7.60 3.60 -10.79
C ALA A 18 7.73 5.07 -11.25
N VAL A 19 6.72 5.89 -10.98
CA VAL A 19 6.65 7.29 -11.42
C VAL A 19 6.08 8.19 -10.33
N VAL A 20 6.46 9.46 -10.36
CA VAL A 20 5.77 10.50 -9.57
C VAL A 20 4.39 10.72 -10.21
N PRO A 21 3.28 10.64 -9.45
CA PRO A 21 1.95 10.88 -10.01
C PRO A 21 1.84 12.28 -10.64
N PRO A 22 1.12 12.45 -11.77
CA PRO A 22 1.06 13.73 -12.50
C PRO A 22 0.59 14.93 -11.66
N ALA A 23 -0.25 14.69 -10.65
CA ALA A 23 -0.77 15.72 -9.75
C ALA A 23 0.26 16.22 -8.71
N VAL A 24 1.45 15.59 -8.63
CA VAL A 24 2.48 15.91 -7.63
C VAL A 24 3.67 16.60 -8.33
N PRO A 25 4.07 17.81 -7.88
CA PRO A 25 5.27 18.46 -8.40
C PRO A 25 6.51 17.58 -8.17
N VAL A 26 7.25 17.26 -9.23
CA VAL A 26 8.41 16.35 -9.16
C VAL A 26 9.53 16.87 -8.25
N GLN A 27 9.58 18.17 -7.98
CA GLN A 27 10.54 18.80 -7.06
C GLN A 27 10.11 18.69 -5.59
N ALA A 28 8.85 18.35 -5.31
CA ALA A 28 8.31 18.24 -3.96
C ALA A 28 8.47 16.84 -3.35
N VAL A 29 8.89 15.86 -4.14
CA VAL A 29 9.05 14.47 -3.71
C VAL A 29 10.36 13.88 -4.22
N PRO A 30 10.91 12.85 -3.55
CA PRO A 30 12.05 12.11 -4.08
C PRO A 30 11.76 11.51 -5.46
N ALA A 31 12.81 11.33 -6.27
CA ALA A 31 12.71 10.52 -7.47
C ALA A 31 12.25 9.08 -7.13
N PRO A 32 11.58 8.38 -8.06
CA PRO A 32 11.24 6.98 -7.88
C PRO A 32 12.45 6.16 -7.44
N MET A 33 12.20 5.16 -6.58
CA MET A 33 13.25 4.30 -6.06
C MET A 33 14.01 3.60 -7.21
N ALA A 34 15.34 3.58 -7.13
CA ALA A 34 16.17 2.96 -8.15
C ALA A 34 15.79 1.47 -8.35
N PRO A 35 15.69 0.97 -9.60
CA PRO A 35 15.24 -0.39 -9.89
C PRO A 35 15.98 -1.50 -9.13
N GLU A 36 17.26 -1.29 -8.86
CA GLU A 36 18.17 -2.23 -8.20
C GLU A 36 17.76 -2.45 -6.74
N VAL A 37 17.16 -1.44 -6.10
CA VAL A 37 16.65 -1.57 -4.72
C VAL A 37 15.50 -2.56 -4.65
N ALA A 38 14.72 -2.72 -5.73
CA ALA A 38 13.65 -3.70 -5.79
C ALA A 38 14.19 -5.12 -5.58
N ASN A 39 15.43 -5.42 -5.98
CA ASN A 39 16.05 -6.74 -5.78
C ASN A 39 16.29 -7.07 -4.30
N HIS A 40 16.31 -6.06 -3.42
CA HIS A 40 16.45 -6.22 -1.98
C HIS A 40 15.11 -6.26 -1.23
N VAL A 41 13.99 -6.14 -1.95
CA VAL A 41 12.65 -6.24 -1.40
C VAL A 41 12.04 -7.58 -1.82
N ALA A 42 11.93 -8.51 -0.87
CA ALA A 42 11.28 -9.81 -1.08
C ALA A 42 9.75 -9.70 -1.18
N ALA A 43 9.11 -8.91 -0.31
CA ALA A 43 7.66 -8.69 -0.33
C ALA A 43 7.25 -7.29 0.13
N VAL A 44 6.07 -6.86 -0.31
CA VAL A 44 5.35 -5.66 0.10
C VAL A 44 3.96 -6.08 0.62
N THR A 45 3.64 -5.80 1.87
CA THR A 45 2.32 -6.15 2.46
C THR A 45 1.60 -4.90 2.94
N LEU A 46 0.47 -4.57 2.32
CA LEU A 46 -0.29 -3.34 2.57
C LEU A 46 -1.64 -3.67 3.20
N PHE A 47 -1.91 -3.12 4.38
CA PHE A 47 -3.14 -3.33 5.13
C PHE A 47 -3.96 -2.04 5.13
N GLY A 48 -5.21 -2.10 4.68
CA GLY A 48 -6.07 -0.92 4.63
C GLY A 48 -5.48 0.21 3.79
N ALA A 49 -4.83 -0.12 2.66
CA ALA A 49 -4.34 0.89 1.73
C ALA A 49 -5.52 1.75 1.25
N PRO A 50 -5.52 3.08 1.49
CA PRO A 50 -6.66 3.92 1.15
C PRO A 50 -7.05 3.84 -0.33
N SER A 51 -8.34 3.77 -0.59
CA SER A 51 -8.87 3.75 -1.96
C SER A 51 -8.61 5.07 -2.67
N ALA A 52 -8.63 5.06 -4.01
CA ALA A 52 -8.50 6.28 -4.81
C ALA A 52 -9.59 7.30 -4.45
N GLN A 53 -10.81 6.85 -4.16
CA GLN A 53 -11.91 7.72 -3.73
C GLN A 53 -11.61 8.39 -2.39
N PHE A 54 -11.12 7.64 -1.41
CA PHE A 54 -10.76 8.19 -0.10
C PHE A 54 -9.62 9.20 -0.23
N LEU A 55 -8.56 8.85 -0.96
CA LEU A 55 -7.41 9.74 -1.20
C LEU A 55 -7.82 11.04 -1.92
N GLY A 56 -8.74 10.94 -2.88
CA GLY A 56 -9.25 12.08 -3.62
C GLY A 56 -9.93 13.14 -2.74
N GLN A 57 -10.56 12.75 -1.62
CA GLN A 57 -11.16 13.68 -0.65
C GLN A 57 -10.11 14.60 0.01
N TYR A 58 -8.85 14.16 0.04
CA TYR A 58 -7.72 14.89 0.61
C TYR A 58 -6.78 15.47 -0.45
N GLY A 59 -7.16 15.41 -1.74
CA GLY A 59 -6.32 15.84 -2.86
C GLY A 59 -5.06 14.98 -3.05
N ALA A 60 -5.02 13.78 -2.47
CA ALA A 60 -3.92 12.85 -2.66
C ALA A 60 -4.11 12.04 -3.95
N PRO A 61 -3.02 11.75 -4.70
CA PRO A 61 -3.11 10.95 -5.92
C PRO A 61 -3.50 9.49 -5.60
N PRO A 62 -4.02 8.71 -6.55
CA PRO A 62 -4.22 7.28 -6.33
C PRO A 62 -2.87 6.57 -6.16
N ILE A 63 -2.85 5.53 -5.32
CA ILE A 63 -1.69 4.65 -5.16
C ILE A 63 -1.57 3.77 -6.41
N ALA A 64 -0.38 3.73 -7.02
CA ALA A 64 -0.05 2.84 -8.13
C ALA A 64 1.26 2.10 -7.84
N ILE A 65 1.18 0.78 -7.66
CA ILE A 65 2.36 -0.07 -7.42
C ILE A 65 3.11 -0.27 -8.74
N GLY A 66 4.41 0.01 -8.75
CA GLY A 66 5.26 -0.13 -9.92
C GLY A 66 5.48 -1.60 -10.33
N PRO A 67 5.79 -1.86 -11.63
CA PRO A 67 5.89 -3.22 -12.17
C PRO A 67 6.87 -4.14 -11.44
N LEU A 68 7.97 -3.58 -10.91
CA LEU A 68 8.98 -4.35 -10.16
C LEU A 68 8.46 -4.86 -8.81
N TYR A 69 7.43 -4.23 -8.24
CA TYR A 69 6.87 -4.57 -6.93
C TYR A 69 5.55 -5.34 -7.04
N GLN A 70 4.76 -5.13 -8.10
CA GLN A 70 3.50 -5.84 -8.34
C GLN A 70 3.53 -7.36 -8.07
N PRO A 71 4.49 -8.16 -8.60
CA PRO A 71 4.49 -9.61 -8.39
C PRO A 71 4.76 -10.03 -6.94
N LYS A 72 5.22 -9.11 -6.10
CA LYS A 72 5.57 -9.33 -4.69
C LYS A 72 4.78 -8.43 -3.73
N THR A 73 3.68 -7.85 -4.20
CA THR A 73 2.78 -7.05 -3.36
C THR A 73 1.53 -7.83 -3.03
N LEU A 74 1.15 -7.83 -1.75
CA LEU A 74 -0.15 -8.25 -1.26
C LEU A 74 -0.86 -7.05 -0.64
N GLN A 75 -2.06 -6.75 -1.14
CA GLN A 75 -2.93 -5.72 -0.59
C GLN A 75 -4.10 -6.39 0.12
N LEU A 76 -4.32 -6.03 1.38
CA LEU A 76 -5.33 -6.60 2.27
C LEU A 76 -6.26 -5.48 2.68
N CYS A 77 -7.53 -5.63 2.30
CA CYS A 77 -8.60 -4.73 2.68
C CYS A 77 -9.67 -5.55 3.40
N ALA A 78 -9.98 -5.18 4.64
CA ALA A 78 -10.99 -5.86 5.43
C ALA A 78 -12.39 -5.59 4.88
N ASP A 79 -13.27 -6.59 4.91
CA ASP A 79 -14.65 -6.42 4.46
C ASP A 79 -15.35 -5.30 5.26
N GLY A 80 -15.96 -4.37 4.53
CA GLY A 80 -16.65 -3.21 5.10
C GLY A 80 -15.74 -2.05 5.54
N ASP A 81 -14.43 -2.14 5.34
CA ASP A 81 -13.48 -1.05 5.61
C ASP A 81 -13.79 0.18 4.75
N SER A 82 -14.09 1.30 5.40
CA SER A 82 -14.49 2.56 4.76
C SER A 82 -13.32 3.37 4.15
N ILE A 83 -12.08 2.94 4.38
CA ILE A 83 -10.88 3.65 3.91
C ILE A 83 -10.31 2.96 2.67
N CYS A 84 -10.12 1.64 2.70
CA CYS A 84 -9.55 0.89 1.57
C CYS A 84 -10.59 0.36 0.58
N GLY A 85 -11.84 0.18 1.02
CA GLY A 85 -12.93 -0.34 0.21
C GLY A 85 -14.06 0.68 -0.01
N ASP A 86 -15.22 0.16 -0.39
CA ASP A 86 -16.49 0.87 -0.57
C ASP A 86 -17.43 0.72 0.65
N GLY A 87 -16.91 0.19 1.76
CA GLY A 87 -17.65 -0.01 2.99
C GLY A 87 -17.89 1.28 3.79
N ASN A 88 -18.50 1.13 4.97
CA ASN A 88 -18.87 2.24 5.86
C ASN A 88 -18.44 2.01 7.32
N SER A 89 -17.52 1.07 7.58
CA SER A 89 -17.06 0.72 8.92
C SER A 89 -15.62 1.20 9.18
N PRO A 90 -15.45 2.33 9.89
CA PRO A 90 -14.16 2.73 10.44
C PRO A 90 -13.60 1.70 11.45
N VAL A 91 -14.50 0.93 12.08
CA VAL A 91 -14.10 -0.13 13.01
C VAL A 91 -13.39 -1.26 12.26
N ALA A 92 -13.90 -1.68 11.10
CA ALA A 92 -13.23 -2.69 10.28
C ALA A 92 -11.79 -2.27 9.91
N HIS A 93 -11.58 -0.98 9.65
CA HIS A 93 -10.25 -0.44 9.40
C HIS A 93 -9.31 -0.61 10.60
N GLY A 94 -9.80 -0.50 11.84
CA GLY A 94 -8.99 -0.64 13.05
C GLY A 94 -8.66 -2.09 13.46
N LEU A 95 -9.21 -3.11 12.77
CA LEU A 95 -9.21 -4.49 13.25
C LEU A 95 -8.21 -5.44 12.57
N TYR A 96 -7.32 -4.95 11.69
CA TYR A 96 -6.33 -5.80 11.01
C TYR A 96 -5.47 -6.65 11.97
N ALA A 97 -5.19 -6.15 13.17
CA ALA A 97 -4.39 -6.86 14.17
C ALA A 97 -5.05 -8.15 14.68
N VAL A 98 -6.38 -8.26 14.59
CA VAL A 98 -7.16 -9.36 15.18
C VAL A 98 -8.05 -10.10 14.17
N ASN A 99 -8.21 -9.58 12.96
CA ASN A 99 -9.05 -10.19 11.91
C ASN A 99 -8.33 -11.30 11.10
N GLY A 100 -7.11 -11.68 11.49
CA GLY A 100 -6.31 -12.72 10.86
C GLY A 100 -5.49 -12.28 9.64
N MET A 101 -5.75 -11.09 9.07
CA MET A 101 -5.05 -10.62 7.87
C MET A 101 -3.56 -10.37 8.12
N VAL A 102 -3.16 -9.95 9.33
CA VAL A 102 -1.73 -9.85 9.68
C VAL A 102 -1.01 -11.19 9.51
N GLY A 103 -1.65 -12.30 9.89
CA GLY A 103 -1.12 -13.65 9.66
C GLY A 103 -1.03 -14.00 8.18
N GLN A 104 -2.05 -13.62 7.38
CA GLN A 104 -2.02 -13.79 5.92
C GLN A 104 -0.86 -13.01 5.28
N GLY A 105 -0.64 -11.76 5.69
CA GLY A 105 0.47 -10.94 5.25
C GLY A 105 1.82 -11.54 5.62
N ALA A 106 1.97 -12.02 6.86
CA ALA A 106 3.18 -12.70 7.32
C ALA A 106 3.48 -13.97 6.52
N ASN A 107 2.46 -14.79 6.24
CA ASN A 107 2.62 -16.00 5.43
C ASN A 107 3.02 -15.68 3.98
N PHE A 108 2.39 -14.69 3.37
CA PHE A 108 2.78 -14.21 2.04
C PHE A 108 4.23 -13.73 2.03
N ALA A 109 4.61 -12.89 2.99
CA ALA A 109 5.96 -12.40 3.18
C ALA A 109 6.97 -13.55 3.29
N ALA A 110 6.71 -14.53 4.16
CA ALA A 110 7.58 -15.68 4.37
C ALA A 110 7.76 -16.53 3.10
N SER A 111 6.71 -16.64 2.26
CA SER A 111 6.79 -17.38 0.98
C SER A 111 7.66 -16.73 -0.10
N ARG A 112 8.17 -15.51 0.13
CA ARG A 112 9.00 -14.74 -0.82
C ARG A 112 10.45 -14.56 -0.36
N LEU A 113 10.81 -15.08 0.81
CA LEU A 113 12.17 -15.02 1.36
C LEU A 113 13.08 -16.10 0.76
#